data_AF-A0AAV0KQI0-F1
#
_entry.id   AF-A0AAV0KQI0-F1
#
_cell.length_a   1.000
_cell.length_b   1.000
_cell.length_c   1.000
_cell.angle_alpha   90.00
_cell.angle_beta   90.00
_cell.angle_gamma   90.00
#
_symmetry.space_group_name_H-M   'P 1'
#
loop_
_entity.id
_entity.type
_entity.pdbx_description
1 polymer ?
#
loop_
_entity_poly.entity_id
_entity_poly.type
_entity_poly.pdbx_seq_one_letter_code
_entity_poly.pdbx_strand_id
1 'polypeptide(L)' 'MVAEAKECHKTWDCTTTDSCWDDCKSRYGGIGRCDDITIPFVPRQCFCYYKC' A
#
# COMPACT_ATOMS: atom_id res chain seq x y z
N MET A 1 15.76 -19.49 -13.91
CA MET A 1 14.36 -19.32 -13.50
C MET A 1 14.30 -18.04 -12.71
N VAL A 2 13.53 -17.05 -13.17
CA VAL A 2 13.41 -15.74 -12.51
C VAL A 2 12.96 -15.98 -11.07
N ALA A 3 13.82 -15.69 -10.12
CA ALA A 3 13.43 -15.61 -8.72
C ALA A 3 12.48 -14.41 -8.65
N GLU A 4 11.18 -14.64 -8.76
CA GLU A 4 10.20 -13.62 -8.44
C GLU A 4 10.46 -13.26 -6.98
N ALA A 5 10.95 -12.04 -6.75
CA ALA A 5 11.04 -11.52 -5.39
C ALA A 5 9.65 -11.71 -4.79
N LYS A 6 9.54 -12.33 -3.62
CA LYS A 6 8.24 -12.60 -3.04
C LYS A 6 7.64 -11.22 -2.72
N GLU A 7 6.65 -10.80 -3.50
CA GLU A 7 6.00 -9.52 -3.28
C GLU A 7 4.93 -9.73 -2.21
N CYS A 8 5.16 -9.15 -1.04
CA CYS A 8 4.18 -9.11 0.03
C CYS A 8 3.33 -7.85 -0.12
N HIS A 9 2.06 -7.95 0.26
CA HIS A 9 1.18 -6.79 0.32
C HIS A 9 0.50 -6.67 1.68
N LYS A 10 0.31 -5.44 2.13
CA LYS A 10 -0.49 -5.10 3.31
C LYS A 10 -1.48 -3.99 2.97
N THR A 11 -2.62 -4.00 3.66
CA THR A 11 -3.64 -2.97 3.53
C THR A 11 -4.02 -2.36 4.87
N TRP A 12 -4.30 -1.07 4.88
CA TRP A 12 -4.84 -0.34 6.05
C TRP A 12 -5.66 0.87 5.61
N ASP A 13 -6.28 1.57 6.57
CA ASP A 13 -7.12 2.74 6.28
C ASP A 13 -6.27 3.92 5.76
N CYS A 14 -6.65 4.46 4.61
CA CYS A 14 -6.00 5.62 4.02
C CYS A 14 -6.71 6.90 4.47
N THR A 15 -6.15 7.54 5.49
CA THR A 15 -6.51 8.90 5.89
C THR A 15 -6.06 9.95 4.87
N THR A 16 -4.85 9.79 4.31
CA THR A 16 -4.26 10.72 3.33
C THR A 16 -3.34 9.97 2.38
N THR A 17 -3.40 10.30 1.07
CA THR A 17 -2.64 9.62 0.01
C THR A 17 -1.13 9.66 0.24
N ASP A 18 -0.61 10.82 0.64
CA ASP A 18 0.81 10.99 0.99
C ASP A 18 1.22 10.12 2.18
N SER A 19 0.36 9.97 3.18
CA SER A 19 0.65 9.18 4.37
C SER A 19 0.77 7.68 4.07
N CYS A 20 0.01 7.18 3.11
CA CYS A 20 0.10 5.77 2.70
C CYS A 20 1.44 5.44 2.04
N TRP A 21 1.90 6.30 1.14
CA TRP A 21 3.18 6.11 0.46
C TRP A 21 4.35 6.22 1.44
N ASP A 22 4.35 7.26 2.28
CA ASP A 22 5.40 7.49 3.26
C ASP A 22 5.46 6.38 4.31
N ASP A 23 4.31 5.95 4.86
CA ASP A 23 4.25 4.91 5.89
C ASP A 23 4.68 3.53 5.33
N CYS A 24 4.24 3.18 4.11
CA CYS A 24 4.70 1.95 3.44
C CYS A 24 6.20 1.96 3.16
N LYS A 25 6.73 3.08 2.66
CA LYS A 25 8.16 3.24 2.38
C LYS A 25 8.99 3.22 3.66
N SER A 26 8.53 3.88 4.71
CA SER A 26 9.21 3.98 6.00
C SER A 26 9.25 2.63 6.74
N ARG A 27 8.13 1.88 6.74
CA ARG A 27 8.03 0.62 7.49
C ARG A 27 8.58 -0.59 6.74
N TYR A 28 8.38 -0.66 5.42
CA TYR A 28 8.68 -1.86 4.64
C TYR A 28 9.63 -1.60 3.47
N GLY A 29 10.06 -0.36 3.23
CA GLY A 29 10.84 -0.01 2.03
C GLY A 29 10.05 -0.23 0.73
N GLY A 30 8.72 -0.27 0.83
CA GLY A 30 7.82 -0.60 -0.27
C GLY A 30 7.24 0.62 -0.99
N ILE A 31 6.24 0.35 -1.83
CA ILE A 31 5.44 1.34 -2.55
C ILE A 31 4.00 1.29 -2.03
N GLY A 32 3.59 2.37 -1.38
CA GLY A 32 2.21 2.56 -0.91
C GLY A 32 1.37 3.35 -1.90
N ARG A 33 0.11 2.94 -2.12
CA ARG A 33 -0.89 3.70 -2.88
C ARG A 33 -2.23 3.63 -2.17
N CYS A 34 -2.88 4.78 -2.01
CA CYS A 34 -4.28 4.77 -1.66
C CYS A 34 -5.13 4.42 -2.87
N ASP A 35 -6.12 3.60 -2.63
CA ASP A 35 -7.14 3.31 -3.59
C ASP A 35 -7.98 4.55 -3.87
N ASP A 36 -8.14 4.83 -5.16
CA ASP A 36 -8.90 5.97 -5.65
C ASP A 36 -10.39 5.61 -5.83
N ILE A 37 -10.78 4.36 -5.55
CA ILE A 37 -12.17 3.92 -5.67
C ILE A 37 -12.97 4.57 -4.55
N THR A 38 -13.66 5.63 -4.94
CA THR A 38 -14.62 6.34 -4.11
C THR A 38 -15.96 5.62 -4.15
N ILE A 39 -16.00 4.38 -3.65
CA ILE A 39 -17.29 3.75 -3.35
C ILE A 39 -17.87 4.50 -2.14
N PRO A 40 -19.08 5.07 -2.23
CA PRO A 40 -19.71 5.69 -1.08
C PRO A 40 -19.78 4.66 0.06
N PHE A 41 -19.43 5.09 1.28
CA PHE A 41 -19.38 4.29 2.50
C PHE A 41 -18.23 3.27 2.62
N VAL A 42 -17.32 3.17 1.65
CA VAL A 42 -16.09 2.38 1.79
C VAL A 42 -14.93 3.34 2.10
N PRO A 43 -14.23 3.19 3.24
CA PRO A 43 -13.06 3.99 3.51
C PRO A 43 -11.96 3.66 2.51
N ARG A 44 -11.22 4.67 2.07
CA ARG A 44 -10.08 4.47 1.16
C ARG A 44 -9.10 3.52 1.81
N GLN A 45 -8.64 2.51 1.06
CA GLN A 45 -7.66 1.56 1.55
C GLN A 45 -6.28 1.96 1.01
N CYS A 46 -5.29 2.02 1.88
CA CYS A 46 -3.88 2.10 1.51
C CYS A 46 -3.38 0.70 1.19
N PHE A 47 -2.85 0.50 -0.01
CA PHE A 47 -2.19 -0.72 -0.46
C PHE A 47 -0.68 -0.53 -0.47
N CYS A 48 0.02 -1.29 0.37
CA CYS A 48 1.48 -1.28 0.46
C CYS A 48 2.07 -2.56 -0.13
N TYR A 49 2.85 -2.40 -1.20
CA TYR A 49 3.56 -3.48 -1.86
C TYR A 49 5.04 -3.42 -1.49
N TYR A 50 5.59 -4.49 -0.94
CA TYR A 50 6.97 -4.53 -0.49
C TYR A 50 7.60 -5.90 -0.73
N LYS A 51 8.93 -5.93 -0.84
CA LYS A 51 9.66 -7.19 -0.95
C LYS A 51 9.73 -7.87 0.41
N CYS A 52 9.30 -9.12 0.44
CA CYS A 52 9.66 -10.07 1.47
C CYS A 52 10.68 -11.08 0.89
#